data_AF-A0A380FKY4-F1
#
_entry.id   AF-A0A380FKY4-F1
#
_cell.length_a   1.000
_cell.length_b   1.000
_cell.length_c   1.000
_cell.angle_alpha   90.00
_cell.angle_beta   90.00
_cell.angle_gamma   90.00
#
_symmetry.space_group_name_H-M   'P 1'
#
loop_
_entity.id
_entity.type
_entity.pdbx_description
1 polymer ?
#
loop_
_entity_poly.entity_id
_entity_poly.type
_entity_poly.pdbx_seq_one_letter_code
_entity_poly.pdbx_strand_id
1 'polypeptide(L)'
;MQSHIFGLGVYQVTTNPKADIPGIIFSTIGFGALLYGFSEAGNDSWSSPVVVISLIAGVVFIAAFVIREVTMRVPMLDMAVLKYSGFTLTTVINMIVTMSLFGGMILLPLYLQNLRGFTPVQSGLLLLPGALIMGVMGPIAGRLLDTIGIKPLALVGTAIMTYATWELNKN
;
A
#
# COMPACT_ATOMS: atom_id res chain seq x y z
N MET A 1 37.51 -20.80 26.81
CA MET A 1 36.23 -21.22 27.41
C MET A 1 35.16 -20.33 26.78
N GLN A 2 34.70 -20.69 25.57
CA GLN A 2 33.33 -21.18 25.25
C GLN A 2 32.26 -20.16 25.69
N SER A 3 31.44 -19.59 24.80
CA SER A 3 30.52 -20.31 23.91
C SER A 3 30.17 -19.54 22.62
N HIS A 4 30.26 -20.24 21.49
CA HIS A 4 29.59 -19.96 20.22
C HIS A 4 28.10 -20.25 20.35
N ILE A 5 27.21 -19.25 20.26
CA ILE A 5 25.80 -19.45 19.86
C ILE A 5 25.36 -18.23 19.04
N PHE A 6 24.83 -18.49 17.84
CA PHE A 6 24.10 -17.58 16.96
C PHE A 6 24.87 -16.80 15.88
N GLY A 7 25.32 -17.55 14.86
CA GLY A 7 25.88 -17.04 13.61
C GLY A 7 24.84 -16.57 12.60
N LEU A 8 24.26 -15.39 12.81
CA LEU A 8 23.58 -14.60 11.77
C LEU A 8 23.93 -13.11 11.93
N GLY A 9 25.22 -12.80 11.77
CA GLY A 9 25.65 -11.43 11.49
C GLY A 9 25.23 -11.08 10.07
N VAL A 10 23.98 -10.63 9.89
CA VAL A 10 23.60 -9.92 8.67
C VAL A 10 24.34 -8.59 8.73
N TYR A 11 25.56 -8.56 8.20
CA TYR A 11 26.31 -7.33 7.96
C TYR A 11 25.56 -6.57 6.87
N GLN A 12 24.48 -5.88 7.22
CA GLN A 12 24.00 -4.75 6.44
C GLN A 12 25.12 -3.72 6.51
N VAL A 13 25.94 -3.67 5.45
CA VAL A 13 26.89 -2.57 5.28
C VAL A 13 26.03 -1.32 5.25
N THR A 14 26.05 -0.55 6.34
CA THR A 14 25.43 0.77 6.42
C THR A 14 26.20 1.68 5.49
N THR A 15 25.93 1.54 4.18
CA THR A 15 26.25 2.60 3.24
C THR A 15 25.47 3.80 3.72
N ASN A 16 26.14 4.92 3.94
CA ASN A 16 25.51 6.19 4.28
C ASN A 16 25.08 6.81 2.94
N PRO A 17 23.87 6.51 2.43
CA PRO A 17 23.48 6.99 1.12
C PRO A 17 23.21 8.48 1.32
N LYS A 18 23.98 9.35 0.66
CA LYS A 18 23.66 10.77 0.67
C LYS A 18 22.24 10.91 0.13
N ALA A 19 21.32 11.39 0.97
CA ALA A 19 19.93 11.59 0.58
C ALA A 19 19.90 12.49 -0.66
N ASP A 20 19.30 12.03 -1.76
CA ASP A 20 19.06 12.85 -2.95
C ASP A 20 17.88 13.76 -2.66
N ILE A 21 18.15 14.86 -1.94
CA ILE A 21 17.17 15.91 -1.61
C ILE A 21 16.41 16.37 -2.87
N PRO A 22 17.07 16.60 -4.03
CA PRO A 22 16.36 16.89 -5.28
C PRO A 22 15.38 15.79 -5.71
N GLY A 23 15.79 14.51 -5.64
CA GLY A 23 14.92 13.38 -5.95
C GLY A 23 13.70 13.31 -5.05
N ILE A 24 13.86 13.56 -3.75
CA ILE A 24 12.74 13.64 -2.79
C ILE A 24 11.77 14.77 -3.17
N ILE A 25 12.27 15.93 -3.57
CA ILE A 25 11.43 17.05 -3.99
C ILE A 25 10.67 16.70 -5.28
N PHE A 26 11.35 16.16 -6.29
CA PHE A 26 10.71 15.78 -7.55
C PHE A 26 9.65 14.67 -7.36
N SER A 27 9.93 13.66 -6.54
CA SER A 27 8.96 12.59 -6.25
C SER A 27 7.77 13.12 -5.45
N THR A 28 7.99 13.93 -4.42
CA THR A 28 6.91 14.51 -3.62
C THR A 28 5.99 15.37 -4.47
N ILE A 29 6.56 16.23 -5.33
CA ILE A 29 5.78 17.07 -6.25
C ILE A 29 5.07 16.21 -7.30
N GLY A 30 5.75 15.24 -7.89
CA GLY A 30 5.18 14.38 -8.94
C GLY A 30 4.03 13.50 -8.43
N PHE A 31 4.26 12.76 -7.35
CA PHE A 31 3.22 11.94 -6.71
C PHE A 31 2.11 12.80 -6.10
N GLY A 32 2.43 13.95 -5.51
CA GLY A 32 1.45 14.88 -4.96
C GLY A 32 0.54 15.47 -6.04
N ALA A 33 1.11 15.91 -7.17
CA ALA A 33 0.35 16.44 -8.29
C ALA A 33 -0.53 15.37 -8.96
N LEU A 34 -0.02 14.14 -9.12
CA LEU A 34 -0.83 13.03 -9.61
C LEU A 34 -1.99 12.71 -8.65
N LEU A 35 -1.70 12.56 -7.35
CA LEU A 35 -2.70 12.27 -6.33
C LEU A 35 -3.79 13.34 -6.30
N TYR A 36 -3.39 14.62 -6.36
CA TYR A 36 -4.30 15.74 -6.43
C TYR A 36 -5.16 15.71 -7.70
N GLY A 37 -4.54 15.46 -8.87
CA GLY A 37 -5.26 15.34 -10.13
C GLY A 37 -6.29 14.21 -10.13
N PHE A 38 -5.95 13.04 -9.58
CA PHE A 38 -6.91 11.93 -9.41
C PHE A 38 -8.00 12.24 -8.40
N SER A 39 -7.70 12.92 -7.31
CA SER A 39 -8.68 13.33 -6.31
C SER A 39 -9.69 14.31 -6.90
N GLU A 40 -9.20 15.31 -7.65
CA GLU A 40 -10.07 16.31 -8.28
C GLU A 40 -10.84 15.71 -9.47
N ALA A 41 -10.28 14.74 -10.20
CA ALA A 41 -11.02 14.01 -11.24
C ALA A 41 -12.22 13.22 -10.71
N GLY A 42 -12.23 12.88 -9.42
CA GLY A 42 -13.37 12.25 -8.75
C GLY A 42 -14.45 13.24 -8.30
N ASN A 43 -14.11 14.53 -8.18
CA ASN A 43 -14.98 15.58 -7.66
C ASN A 43 -15.50 16.51 -8.78
N ASP A 44 -14.60 16.89 -9.68
CA ASP A 44 -14.83 17.63 -10.93
C ASP A 44 -14.86 16.71 -12.15
N SER A 45 -15.22 17.25 -13.31
CA SER A 45 -15.10 16.51 -14.58
C SER A 45 -13.65 16.27 -14.98
N TRP A 46 -13.35 15.09 -15.54
CA TRP A 46 -12.06 14.71 -16.11
C TRP A 46 -11.49 15.68 -17.14
N SER A 47 -12.35 16.48 -17.78
CA SER A 47 -11.98 17.50 -18.77
C SER A 47 -11.62 18.85 -18.15
N SER A 48 -11.66 19.00 -16.82
CA SER A 48 -11.27 20.24 -16.15
C SER A 48 -9.80 20.56 -16.45
N PRO A 49 -9.47 21.81 -16.85
CA PRO A 49 -8.09 22.21 -17.11
C PRO A 49 -7.17 21.94 -15.91
N VAL A 50 -7.70 22.05 -14.69
CA VAL A 50 -6.96 21.80 -13.44
C VAL A 50 -6.56 20.33 -13.32
N VAL A 51 -7.47 19.39 -13.63
CA VAL A 51 -7.21 17.95 -13.61
C VAL A 51 -6.17 17.58 -14.67
N VAL A 52 -6.33 18.09 -15.89
CA VAL A 52 -5.41 17.76 -16.99
C VAL A 52 -4.01 18.33 -16.73
N ILE A 53 -3.89 19.58 -16.27
CA ILE A 53 -2.60 20.21 -15.97
C ILE A 53 -1.90 19.51 -14.81
N SER A 54 -2.63 19.18 -13.74
CA SER A 54 -2.05 18.49 -12.58
C SER A 54 -1.59 17.06 -12.93
N LEU A 55 -2.34 16.32 -13.74
CA LEU A 55 -1.93 15.00 -14.22
C LEU A 55 -0.70 15.07 -15.12
N ILE A 56 -0.69 15.99 -16.10
CA ILE A 56 0.47 16.17 -17.00
C ILE A 56 1.71 16.59 -16.19
N ALA A 57 1.57 17.55 -15.28
CA ALA A 57 2.66 17.96 -14.40
C ALA A 57 3.17 16.77 -13.57
N GLY A 58 2.26 16.00 -12.94
CA GLY A 58 2.62 14.81 -12.18
C GLY A 58 3.43 13.79 -13.00
N VAL A 59 2.98 13.47 -14.22
CA VAL A 59 3.71 12.56 -15.13
C VAL A 59 5.10 13.11 -15.49
N VAL A 60 5.21 14.41 -15.79
CA VAL A 60 6.49 15.04 -16.13
C VAL A 60 7.47 15.00 -14.95
N PHE A 61 7.01 15.34 -13.75
CA PHE A 61 7.83 15.33 -12.54
C PHE A 61 8.26 13.91 -12.13
N ILE A 62 7.39 12.91 -12.28
CA ILE A 62 7.74 11.51 -12.05
C ILE A 62 8.73 11.01 -13.12
N ALA A 63 8.53 11.35 -14.39
CA ALA A 63 9.50 10.98 -15.43
C ALA A 63 10.88 11.59 -15.15
N ALA A 64 10.92 12.86 -14.74
CA ALA A 64 12.16 13.52 -14.33
C ALA A 64 12.81 12.83 -13.12
N PHE A 65 12.00 12.43 -12.13
CA PHE A 65 12.47 11.65 -10.97
C PHE A 65 13.06 10.29 -11.39
N VAL A 66 12.37 9.53 -12.23
CA VAL A 66 12.81 8.22 -12.73
C VAL A 66 14.12 8.34 -13.53
N ILE A 67 14.22 9.30 -14.44
CA ILE A 67 15.45 9.54 -15.21
C ILE A 67 16.62 9.88 -14.27
N ARG A 68 16.36 10.68 -13.24
CA ARG A 68 17.38 11.05 -12.26
C ARG A 68 17.83 9.86 -11.41
N GLU A 69 16.90 9.03 -10.94
CA GLU A 69 17.24 7.84 -10.17
C GLU A 69 18.06 6.84 -10.99
N VAL A 70 17.71 6.61 -12.26
CA VAL A 70 18.46 5.70 -13.14
C VAL A 70 19.87 6.22 -13.46
N THR A 71 20.06 7.54 -13.43
CA THR A 71 21.36 8.19 -13.73
C THR A 71 22.24 8.34 -12.48
N MET A 72 21.69 8.22 -11.27
CA MET A 72 22.46 8.35 -10.04
C MET A 72 23.35 7.15 -9.75
N ARG A 73 24.56 7.41 -9.20
CA ARG A 73 25.52 6.36 -8.80
C ARG A 73 25.10 5.58 -7.56
N VAL A 74 24.25 6.16 -6.71
CA VAL A 74 23.67 5.52 -5.52
C VAL A 74 22.16 5.78 -5.56
N PRO A 75 21.39 5.00 -6.36
CA PRO A 75 19.96 5.17 -6.45
C PRO A 75 19.29 4.83 -5.12
N MET A 76 18.23 5.56 -4.75
CA MET A 76 17.44 5.24 -3.55
C MET A 76 16.53 4.05 -3.82
N LEU A 77 16.06 3.91 -5.07
CA LEU A 77 15.31 2.76 -5.56
C LEU A 77 16.18 1.92 -6.49
N ASP A 78 16.52 0.71 -6.05
CA ASP A 78 17.24 -0.23 -6.91
C ASP A 78 16.31 -0.82 -7.97
N MET A 79 16.28 -0.16 -9.13
CA MET A 79 15.53 -0.56 -10.33
C MET A 79 15.95 -1.96 -10.83
N ALA A 80 17.08 -2.53 -10.39
CA ALA A 80 17.46 -3.90 -10.72
C ALA A 80 16.56 -4.93 -10.05
N VAL A 81 15.98 -4.63 -8.87
CA VAL A 81 15.07 -5.54 -8.16
C VAL A 81 13.76 -5.68 -8.95
N LEU A 82 13.29 -4.60 -9.59
CA LEU A 82 12.14 -4.61 -10.49
C LEU A 82 12.40 -5.34 -11.82
N LYS A 83 13.65 -5.69 -12.16
CA LYS A 83 13.91 -6.54 -13.34
C LYS A 83 13.60 -8.01 -13.07
N TYR A 84 13.54 -8.41 -11.80
CA TYR A 84 13.16 -9.77 -11.44
C TYR A 84 11.65 -9.96 -11.56
N SER A 85 11.22 -10.86 -12.44
CA SER A 85 9.81 -11.09 -12.76
C SER A 85 8.99 -11.53 -11.54
N GLY A 86 9.58 -12.33 -10.65
CA GLY A 86 8.93 -12.76 -9.41
C GLY A 86 8.62 -11.59 -8.48
N PHE A 87 9.58 -10.66 -8.31
CA PHE A 87 9.41 -9.48 -7.47
C PHE A 87 8.36 -8.54 -8.06
N THR A 88 8.46 -8.25 -9.36
CA THR A 88 7.50 -7.41 -10.07
C THR A 88 6.08 -7.95 -9.98
N LEU A 89 5.90 -9.26 -10.20
CA LEU A 89 4.60 -9.90 -10.11
C LEU A 89 4.02 -9.77 -8.69
N THR A 90 4.82 -10.08 -7.66
CA THR A 90 4.37 -9.94 -6.26
C THR A 90 4.03 -8.49 -5.92
N THR A 91 4.82 -7.51 -6.37
CA THR A 91 4.55 -6.09 -6.17
C THR A 91 3.26 -5.65 -6.85
N VAL A 92 3.03 -6.04 -8.11
CA VAL A 92 1.80 -5.70 -8.85
C VAL A 92 0.58 -6.35 -8.19
N ILE A 93 0.68 -7.61 -7.79
CA ILE A 93 -0.39 -8.28 -7.03
C ILE A 93 -0.68 -7.51 -5.74
N ASN A 94 0.35 -7.12 -5.00
CA ASN A 94 0.19 -6.34 -3.78
C ASN A 94 -0.50 -5.00 -4.03
N MET A 95 -0.11 -4.27 -5.09
CA MET A 95 -0.77 -3.01 -5.49
C MET A 95 -2.27 -3.22 -5.74
N ILE A 96 -2.65 -4.25 -6.50
CA ILE A 96 -4.05 -4.56 -6.80
C ILE A 96 -4.83 -4.91 -5.54
N VAL A 97 -4.24 -5.74 -4.66
CA VAL A 97 -4.86 -6.13 -3.38
C VAL A 97 -5.08 -4.90 -2.50
N THR A 98 -4.07 -4.03 -2.37
CA THR A 98 -4.18 -2.80 -1.58
C THR A 98 -5.21 -1.84 -2.16
N MET A 99 -5.23 -1.64 -3.48
CA MET A 99 -6.28 -0.85 -4.15
C MET A 99 -7.68 -1.40 -3.89
N SER A 100 -7.86 -2.72 -3.99
CA SER A 100 -9.16 -3.38 -3.73
C SER A 100 -9.58 -3.21 -2.27
N LEU A 101 -8.64 -3.33 -1.33
CA LEU A 101 -8.86 -3.15 0.10
C LEU A 101 -9.34 -1.73 0.42
N PHE A 102 -8.61 -0.70 -0.05
CA PHE A 102 -9.00 0.70 0.18
C PHE A 102 -10.31 1.06 -0.53
N GLY A 103 -10.53 0.56 -1.74
CA GLY A 103 -11.79 0.72 -2.46
C GLY A 103 -12.97 0.20 -1.64
N GLY A 104 -12.90 -1.04 -1.16
CA GLY A 104 -13.94 -1.62 -0.30
C GLY A 104 -14.12 -0.89 1.03
N MET A 105 -13.01 -0.46 1.65
CA MET A 105 -13.01 0.26 2.93
C MET A 105 -13.72 1.61 2.86
N ILE A 106 -13.63 2.32 1.74
CA ILE A 106 -14.30 3.61 1.53
C ILE A 106 -15.77 3.39 1.09
N LEU A 107 -16.03 2.38 0.26
CA LEU A 107 -17.33 2.17 -0.36
C LEU A 107 -18.40 1.74 0.65
N LEU A 108 -18.05 0.93 1.65
CA LEU A 108 -18.98 0.48 2.69
C LEU A 108 -19.55 1.63 3.56
N PRO A 109 -18.74 2.53 4.17
CA PRO A 109 -19.28 3.68 4.89
C PRO A 109 -19.99 4.65 3.95
N LEU A 110 -19.54 4.85 2.70
CA LEU A 110 -20.26 5.68 1.74
C LEU A 110 -21.64 5.09 1.40
N TYR A 111 -21.75 3.77 1.27
CA TYR A 111 -23.01 3.07 1.06
C TYR A 111 -23.96 3.25 2.26
N LEU A 112 -23.46 3.06 3.48
CA LEU A 112 -24.26 3.23 4.70
C LEU A 112 -24.75 4.68 4.87
N GLN A 113 -23.91 5.66 4.54
CA GLN A 113 -24.26 7.07 4.68
C GLN A 113 -25.20 7.56 3.57
N ASN A 114 -24.87 7.30 2.29
CA ASN A 114 -25.60 7.86 1.16
C ASN A 114 -26.89 7.09 0.81
N LEU A 115 -26.86 5.75 0.88
CA LEU A 115 -28.00 4.93 0.45
C LEU A 115 -28.89 4.47 1.59
N ARG A 116 -28.32 4.24 2.78
CA ARG A 116 -29.07 3.81 3.97
C ARG A 116 -29.38 4.96 4.94
N GLY A 117 -28.93 6.18 4.64
CA GLY A 117 -29.24 7.39 5.40
C GLY A 117 -28.68 7.42 6.82
N PHE A 118 -27.67 6.58 7.12
CA PHE A 118 -27.03 6.61 8.44
C PHE A 118 -26.22 7.89 8.61
N THR A 119 -26.22 8.42 9.84
CA THR A 119 -25.31 9.50 10.19
C THR A 119 -23.86 8.99 10.21
N PRO A 120 -22.85 9.85 9.95
CA PRO A 120 -21.43 9.44 9.97
C PRO A 120 -21.02 8.74 11.28
N VAL A 121 -21.59 9.18 12.41
CA VAL A 121 -21.32 8.61 13.74
C VAL A 121 -21.87 7.19 13.85
N GLN A 122 -23.06 6.92 13.32
CA GLN A 122 -23.66 5.58 13.34
C GLN A 122 -22.90 4.62 12.43
N SER A 123 -22.50 5.05 11.23
CA SER A 123 -21.67 4.23 10.33
C SER A 123 -20.31 3.93 10.96
N GLY A 124 -19.67 4.93 11.59
CA GLY A 124 -18.42 4.72 12.32
C GLY A 124 -18.57 3.73 13.48
N LEU A 125 -19.65 3.83 14.26
CA LEU A 125 -19.92 2.91 15.35
C LEU A 125 -20.22 1.48 14.89
N LEU A 126 -20.84 1.32 13.72
CA LEU A 126 -21.09 0.01 13.12
C LEU A 126 -19.80 -0.66 12.62
N LEU A 127 -18.85 0.14 12.12
CA LEU A 127 -17.56 -0.34 11.60
C LEU A 127 -16.52 -0.52 12.71
N LEU A 128 -16.68 0.15 13.85
CA LEU A 128 -15.78 0.13 15.00
C LEU A 128 -15.45 -1.29 15.50
N PRO A 129 -16.42 -2.20 15.70
CA PRO A 129 -16.12 -3.57 16.13
C PRO A 129 -15.17 -4.30 15.17
N GLY A 130 -15.38 -4.16 13.86
CA GLY A 130 -14.50 -4.74 12.85
C GLY A 130 -13.09 -4.16 12.89
N ALA A 131 -12.99 -2.83 13.01
CA ALA A 131 -11.70 -2.14 13.11
C ALA A 131 -10.93 -2.52 14.39
N LEU A 132 -11.63 -2.68 15.52
CA LEU A 132 -11.03 -3.12 16.79
C LEU A 132 -10.48 -4.54 16.69
N ILE A 133 -11.26 -5.48 16.13
CA ILE A 133 -10.80 -6.86 15.90
C ILE A 133 -9.56 -6.84 15.00
N MET A 134 -9.59 -6.06 13.92
CA MET A 134 -8.46 -5.95 12.99
C MET A 134 -7.21 -5.36 13.67
N GLY A 135 -7.38 -4.33 14.50
CA GLY A 135 -6.30 -3.71 15.26
C GLY A 135 -5.66 -4.65 16.29
N VAL A 136 -6.49 -5.42 17.01
CA VAL A 136 -6.01 -6.45 17.96
C VAL A 136 -5.35 -7.61 17.23
N MET A 137 -5.85 -7.98 16.05
CA MET A 137 -5.26 -9.04 15.23
C MET A 137 -3.90 -8.67 14.64
N GLY A 138 -3.55 -7.39 14.48
CA GLY A 138 -2.23 -6.95 13.99
C GLY A 138 -1.04 -7.57 14.76
N PRO A 139 -0.90 -7.32 16.08
CA PRO A 139 0.18 -7.91 16.88
C PRO A 139 0.06 -9.43 17.01
N ILE A 140 -1.15 -10.00 17.01
CA ILE A 140 -1.38 -11.44 17.05
C ILE A 140 -0.87 -12.11 15.76
N ALA A 141 -1.19 -11.53 14.60
CA ALA A 141 -0.73 -11.99 13.31
C ALA A 141 0.78 -11.88 13.17
N GLY A 142 1.40 -10.81 13.69
CA GLY A 142 2.86 -10.68 13.77
C GLY A 142 3.50 -11.81 14.59
N ARG A 143 2.99 -12.05 15.81
CA ARG A 143 3.48 -13.15 16.66
C ARG A 143 3.28 -14.53 16.01
N LEU A 144 2.14 -14.76 15.35
CA LEU A 144 1.88 -15.99 14.60
C LEU A 144 2.85 -16.15 13.44
N LEU A 145 3.09 -15.08 12.67
CA LEU A 145 4.03 -15.10 11.56
C LEU A 145 5.44 -15.49 12.03
N ASP A 146 5.88 -14.93 13.16
CA ASP A 146 7.20 -15.22 13.75
C ASP A 146 7.32 -16.64 14.31
N THR A 147 6.20 -17.24 14.78
CA THR A 147 6.22 -18.55 15.45
C THR A 147 5.94 -19.73 14.52
N ILE A 148 4.93 -19.64 13.65
CA ILE A 148 4.51 -20.74 12.76
C ILE A 148 4.93 -20.52 11.29
N GLY A 149 5.43 -19.32 10.94
CA GLY A 149 5.84 -18.97 9.60
C GLY A 149 4.69 -18.66 8.64
N ILE A 150 5.03 -18.12 7.47
CA ILE A 150 4.06 -17.54 6.52
C ILE A 150 3.12 -18.58 5.89
N LYS A 151 3.58 -19.82 5.69
CA LYS A 151 2.86 -20.87 4.95
C LYS A 151 1.58 -21.35 5.65
N PRO A 152 1.63 -21.84 6.91
CA PRO A 152 0.41 -22.26 7.61
C PRO A 152 -0.54 -21.09 7.90
N LEU A 153 0.00 -19.90 8.17
CA LEU A 153 -0.81 -18.69 8.39
C LEU A 153 -1.60 -18.30 7.13
N ALA A 154 -0.95 -18.31 5.96
CA ALA A 154 -1.61 -18.01 4.69
C ALA A 154 -2.71 -19.02 4.34
N LEU A 155 -2.50 -20.32 4.61
CA LEU A 155 -3.51 -21.36 4.38
C LEU A 155 -4.74 -21.15 5.25
N VAL A 156 -4.56 -20.92 6.55
CA VAL A 156 -5.67 -20.68 7.49
C VAL A 156 -6.41 -19.39 7.13
N GLY A 157 -5.68 -18.30 6.86
CA GLY A 157 -6.28 -17.03 6.46
C GLY A 157 -7.12 -17.14 5.18
N THR A 158 -6.61 -17.84 4.17
CA THR A 158 -7.32 -18.06 2.90
C THR A 158 -8.56 -18.94 3.09
N ALA A 159 -8.49 -19.96 3.95
CA ALA A 159 -9.63 -20.81 4.28
C ALA A 159 -10.76 -20.02 4.97
N ILE A 160 -10.40 -19.19 5.96
CA ILE A 160 -11.36 -18.30 6.65
C ILE A 160 -11.99 -17.32 5.66
N MET A 161 -11.19 -16.69 4.80
CA MET A 161 -11.70 -15.78 3.77
C MET A 161 -12.68 -16.46 2.82
N THR A 162 -12.36 -17.67 2.38
CA THR A 162 -13.23 -18.44 1.48
C THR A 162 -14.56 -18.76 2.16
N TYR A 163 -14.52 -19.17 3.44
CA TYR A 163 -15.72 -19.44 4.23
C TYR A 163 -16.58 -18.20 4.44
N ALA A 164 -15.98 -17.08 4.85
CA ALA A 164 -16.69 -15.81 5.05
C ALA A 164 -17.32 -15.29 3.75
N THR A 165 -16.60 -15.42 2.63
CA THR A 165 -17.12 -15.03 1.30
C THR A 165 -18.32 -15.89 0.91
N TRP A 166 -18.29 -17.19 1.21
CA TRP A 166 -19.40 -18.10 0.95
C TRP A 166 -20.64 -17.77 1.80
N GLU A 167 -20.46 -17.39 3.07
CA GLU A 167 -21.55 -16.97 3.95
C GLU A 167 -22.22 -15.68 3.44
N LEU A 168 -21.43 -14.71 2.98
CA LEU A 168 -21.96 -13.45 2.42
C LEU A 168 -22.75 -13.64 1.13
N ASN A 169 -22.38 -14.62 0.28
CA ASN A 169 -23.11 -14.93 -0.95
C ASN A 169 -24.46 -15.65 -0.69
N LYS A 170 -24.69 -16.13 0.53
CA LYS A 170 -25.88 -16.94 0.85
C LYS A 170 -27.10 -16.11 1.27
N ASN A 171 -26.98 -14.78 1.32
CA ASN A 171 -28.05 -13.82 1.64
C ASN A 171 -28.49 -13.04 0.40
#